data_AF-A0A1Q7W0C0-F1
#
_entry.id   AF-A0A1Q7W0C0-F1
#
_cell.length_a   1.000
_cell.length_b   1.000
_cell.length_c   1.000
_cell.angle_alpha   90.00
_cell.angle_beta   90.00
_cell.angle_gamma   90.00
#
_symmetry.space_group_name_H-M   'P 1'
#
loop_
_entity.id
_entity.type
_entity.pdbx_description
1 polymer ?
#
loop_
_entity_poly.entity_id
_entity_poly.type
_entity_poly.pdbx_seq_one_letter_code
_entity_poly.pdbx_strand_id
1 'polypeptide(L)'
;MAGEFCRHCVAVGLVYLDGPVAKNRSAEVIAAQREIAGLRRLLGILDREDLITLLLDCAHDDHDLRRHLAARVDELVQPGGDVNDAELRLADVRALTDPASAIPVYKKHIEARIAARNRRDYAEAARYLQHLKAAYQRLHRKSEAVAYIEGLRAANARKHNLLDEMAKRGL
;
A
#
# COMPACT_ATOMS: atom_id res chain seq x y z
N MET A 1 -19.86 30.08 42.22
CA MET A 1 -19.38 31.46 42.32
C MET A 1 -18.79 31.83 40.96
N ALA A 2 -19.54 32.56 40.13
CA ALA A 2 -19.00 33.02 38.85
C ALA A 2 -18.10 34.22 39.15
N GLY A 3 -16.82 34.12 38.79
CA GLY A 3 -15.87 35.23 38.97
C GLY A 3 -16.21 36.35 37.99
N GLU A 4 -16.71 37.47 38.50
CA GLU A 4 -16.84 38.69 37.71
C GLU A 4 -15.43 39.28 37.49
N PHE A 5 -14.91 39.16 36.28
CA PHE A 5 -13.65 39.78 35.90
C PHE A 5 -13.81 41.31 35.84
N CYS A 6 -12.81 42.02 36.35
CA CYS A 6 -12.81 43.49 36.34
C CYS A 6 -12.74 44.04 34.90
N ARG A 7 -13.41 45.17 34.62
CA ARG A 7 -13.41 45.76 33.26
C ARG A 7 -12.01 46.07 32.73
N HIS A 8 -11.07 46.42 33.61
CA HIS A 8 -9.66 46.62 33.26
C HIS A 8 -8.96 45.31 32.84
N CYS A 9 -9.27 44.21 33.53
CA CYS A 9 -8.76 42.88 33.26
C CYS A 9 -9.22 42.40 31.86
N VAL A 10 -10.50 42.66 31.54
CA VAL A 10 -11.09 42.38 30.23
C VAL A 10 -10.48 43.27 29.15
N ALA A 11 -10.31 44.56 29.41
CA ALA A 11 -9.71 45.51 28.45
C ALA A 11 -8.25 45.15 28.11
N VAL A 12 -7.43 44.79 29.11
CA VAL A 12 -6.05 44.34 28.90
C VAL A 12 -6.01 43.03 28.10
N GLY A 13 -6.90 42.08 28.39
CA GLY A 13 -7.02 40.84 27.63
C GLY A 13 -7.40 41.08 26.16
N LEU A 14 -8.33 41.99 25.90
CA LEU A 14 -8.72 42.36 24.53
C LEU A 14 -7.60 43.08 23.78
N VAL A 15 -6.86 43.98 24.42
CA VAL A 15 -5.70 44.65 23.81
C VAL A 15 -4.56 43.66 23.53
N TYR A 16 -4.36 42.66 24.40
CA TYR A 16 -3.38 41.60 24.18
C TYR A 16 -3.76 40.68 23.00
N LEU A 17 -5.06 40.36 22.87
CA LEU A 17 -5.62 39.59 21.75
C LEU A 17 -5.67 40.38 20.44
N ASP A 18 -5.70 41.71 20.47
CA ASP A 18 -5.63 42.57 19.29
C ASP A 18 -4.20 43.07 18.99
N GLY A 19 -3.26 42.67 19.85
CA GLY A 19 -1.86 43.04 19.83
C GLY A 19 -1.00 42.26 18.82
N PRO A 20 0.29 42.60 18.72
CA PRO A 20 1.21 42.01 17.75
C PRO A 20 1.39 40.50 17.91
N VAL A 21 1.17 39.93 19.10
CA VAL A 21 1.26 38.48 19.33
C VAL A 21 0.14 37.71 18.62
N ALA A 22 -1.08 38.23 18.62
CA ALA A 22 -2.19 37.60 17.90
C ALA A 22 -2.07 37.76 16.38
N LYS A 23 -1.55 38.91 15.93
CA LYS A 23 -1.22 39.17 14.51
C LYS A 23 -0.04 38.31 14.03
N ASN A 24 0.95 38.06 14.89
CA ASN A 24 2.05 37.15 14.59
C ASN A 24 1.58 35.71 14.55
N ARG A 25 0.72 35.27 15.49
CA ARG A 25 0.15 33.92 15.48
C ARG A 25 -0.71 33.68 14.24
N SER A 26 -1.48 34.67 13.79
CA SER A 26 -2.24 34.57 12.54
C SER A 26 -1.33 34.58 11.31
N ALA A 27 -0.25 35.37 11.30
CA ALA A 27 0.75 35.35 10.24
C ALA A 27 1.51 34.01 10.17
N GLU A 28 1.91 33.42 11.31
CA GLU A 28 2.54 32.10 11.41
C GLU A 28 1.62 31.00 10.88
N VAL A 29 0.33 31.06 11.24
CA VAL A 29 -0.68 30.11 10.73
C VAL A 29 -0.83 30.24 9.21
N ILE A 30 -0.88 31.47 8.68
CA ILE A 30 -0.96 31.72 7.23
C ILE A 30 0.31 31.24 6.51
N ALA A 31 1.48 31.45 7.11
CA ALA A 31 2.76 30.99 6.56
C ALA A 31 2.82 29.45 6.51
N ALA A 32 2.46 28.76 7.60
CA ALA A 32 2.38 27.30 7.65
C ALA A 32 1.35 26.75 6.64
N GLN A 33 0.21 27.42 6.47
CA GLN A 33 -0.77 27.05 5.45
C GLN A 33 -0.22 27.20 4.03
N ARG A 34 0.52 28.28 3.76
CA ARG A 34 1.17 28.49 2.45
C ARG A 34 2.25 27.44 2.20
N GLU A 35 3.03 27.09 3.21
CA GLU A 35 4.04 26.04 3.15
C GLU A 35 3.41 24.69 2.84
N ILE A 36 2.38 24.28 3.58
CA ILE A 36 1.62 23.05 3.33
C ILE A 36 1.02 23.05 1.92
N ALA A 37 0.47 24.18 1.46
CA ALA A 37 -0.06 24.30 0.10
C ALA A 37 1.04 24.18 -0.96
N GLY A 38 2.24 24.68 -0.68
CA GLY A 38 3.43 24.50 -1.51
C GLY A 38 3.85 23.04 -1.60
N LEU A 39 3.97 22.36 -0.45
CA LEU A 39 4.30 20.94 -0.36
C LEU A 39 3.27 20.09 -1.12
N ARG A 40 1.97 20.36 -0.96
CA ARG A 40 0.92 19.67 -1.71
C ARG A 40 1.07 19.82 -3.22
N ARG A 41 1.41 21.02 -3.70
CA ARG A 41 1.65 21.24 -5.14
C ARG A 41 2.87 20.47 -5.62
N LEU A 42 3.98 20.53 -4.88
CA LEU A 42 5.20 19.79 -5.21
C LEU A 42 4.93 18.29 -5.31
N LEU A 43 4.35 17.70 -4.25
CA LEU A 43 4.04 16.28 -4.19
C LEU A 43 3.01 15.86 -5.24
N GLY A 44 2.13 16.77 -5.67
CA GLY A 44 1.17 16.52 -6.74
C GLY A 44 1.76 16.58 -8.16
N ILE A 45 2.96 17.16 -8.33
CA ILE A 45 3.68 17.20 -9.61
C ILE A 45 4.60 15.97 -9.75
N LEU A 46 5.11 15.44 -8.64
CA LEU A 46 5.93 14.24 -8.65
C LEU A 46 5.17 13.07 -9.25
N ASP A 47 5.87 12.25 -10.01
CA ASP A 47 5.32 10.97 -10.44
C ASP A 47 5.31 9.97 -9.27
N ARG A 48 4.72 8.81 -9.53
CA ARG A 48 4.52 7.79 -8.51
C ARG A 48 5.84 7.24 -7.97
N GLU A 49 6.85 7.03 -8.81
CA GLU A 49 8.12 6.41 -8.40
C GLU A 49 8.97 7.38 -7.59
N ASP A 50 8.98 8.66 -8.00
CA ASP A 50 9.64 9.73 -7.25
C ASP A 50 8.98 9.93 -5.87
N LEU A 51 7.64 9.88 -5.80
CA LEU A 51 6.92 10.00 -4.55
C LEU A 51 7.20 8.82 -3.59
N ILE A 52 7.29 7.60 -4.11
CA ILE A 52 7.65 6.41 -3.32
C ILE A 52 9.07 6.54 -2.79
N THR A 53 10.02 6.94 -3.64
CA THR A 53 11.43 7.12 -3.26
C THR A 53 11.55 8.14 -2.14
N LEU A 54 10.94 9.32 -2.31
CA LEU A 54 10.94 10.38 -1.31
C LEU A 54 10.36 9.91 0.04
N LEU A 55 9.25 9.18 0.03
CA LEU A 55 8.63 8.67 1.26
C LEU A 55 9.49 7.62 1.98
N LEU A 56 10.18 6.75 1.23
CA LEU A 56 11.08 5.75 1.80
C LEU A 56 12.33 6.39 2.40
N ASP A 57 12.90 7.40 1.74
CA ASP A 57 14.02 8.16 2.26
C ASP A 57 13.62 8.88 3.56
N CYS A 58 12.46 9.56 3.57
CA CYS A 58 11.95 10.18 4.81
C CYS A 58 11.72 9.16 5.94
N ALA A 59 11.22 7.97 5.64
CA ALA A 59 11.00 6.92 6.65
C ALA A 59 12.31 6.26 7.14
N HIS A 60 13.41 6.38 6.38
CA HIS A 60 14.72 5.95 6.86
C HIS A 60 15.13 6.78 8.08
N ASP A 61 15.00 8.10 7.95
CA ASP A 61 15.44 9.08 8.94
C ASP A 61 14.41 9.33 10.06
N ASP A 62 13.11 9.15 9.77
CA ASP A 62 12.02 9.35 10.72
C ASP A 62 11.41 8.02 11.21
N HIS A 63 11.66 7.73 12.49
CA HIS A 63 11.17 6.52 13.16
C HIS A 63 9.64 6.47 13.27
N ASP A 64 8.97 7.60 13.53
CA ASP A 64 7.53 7.64 13.73
C ASP A 64 6.80 7.47 12.41
N LEU A 65 7.32 8.07 11.34
CA LEU A 65 6.84 7.85 9.98
C LEU A 65 6.98 6.37 9.58
N ARG A 66 8.16 5.77 9.83
CA ARG A 66 8.38 4.34 9.57
C ARG A 66 7.41 3.46 10.33
N ARG A 67 7.18 3.74 11.61
CA ARG A 67 6.21 3.02 12.44
C ARG A 67 4.79 3.16 11.90
N HIS A 68 4.40 4.35 11.44
CA HIS A 68 3.08 4.57 10.87
C HIS A 68 2.88 3.77 9.58
N LEU A 69 3.86 3.79 8.68
CA LEU A 69 3.81 3.01 7.45
C LEU A 69 3.77 1.50 7.75
N ALA A 70 4.59 1.02 8.69
CA ALA A 70 4.58 -0.38 9.13
C ALA A 70 3.22 -0.80 9.70
N ALA A 71 2.60 0.02 10.55
CA ALA A 71 1.26 -0.27 11.07
C ALA A 71 0.20 -0.34 9.96
N ARG A 72 0.28 0.52 8.94
CA ARG A 72 -0.61 0.42 7.76
C ARG A 72 -0.36 -0.85 6.97
N VAL A 73 0.89 -1.29 6.86
CA VAL A 73 1.21 -2.59 6.28
C VAL A 73 0.60 -3.70 7.13
N ASP A 74 0.73 -3.65 8.45
CA ASP A 74 0.15 -4.64 9.37
C ASP A 74 -1.39 -4.70 9.29
N GLU A 75 -2.05 -3.55 9.15
CA GLU A 75 -3.49 -3.43 8.89
C GLU A 75 -3.89 -4.08 7.55
N LEU A 76 -3.06 -3.91 6.51
CA LEU A 76 -3.22 -4.63 5.24
C LEU A 76 -2.89 -6.13 5.38
N VAL A 77 -2.17 -6.52 6.44
CA VAL A 77 -1.63 -7.87 6.64
C VAL A 77 -2.52 -8.76 7.51
N GLN A 78 -3.34 -8.30 8.48
CA GLN A 78 -4.30 -9.07 9.34
C GLN A 78 -3.94 -10.54 9.69
N PRO A 79 -3.92 -10.93 10.98
CA PRO A 79 -3.18 -12.09 11.49
C PRO A 79 -3.62 -13.42 10.86
N GLY A 80 -2.71 -14.03 10.09
CA GLY A 80 -2.88 -15.35 9.47
C GLY A 80 -2.13 -15.56 8.15
N GLY A 81 -1.57 -14.50 7.55
CA GLY A 81 -0.77 -14.60 6.33
C GLY A 81 0.73 -14.74 6.64
N ASP A 82 1.39 -15.70 6.01
CA ASP A 82 2.84 -15.87 6.01
C ASP A 82 3.51 -14.55 5.53
N VAL A 83 4.78 -14.29 5.84
CA VAL A 83 5.53 -13.14 5.30
C VAL A 83 5.49 -13.15 3.76
N ASN A 84 5.39 -14.34 3.17
CA ASN A 84 5.14 -14.55 1.75
C ASN A 84 3.77 -14.01 1.26
N ASP A 85 2.76 -13.93 2.12
CA ASP A 85 1.45 -13.32 1.80
C ASP A 85 1.50 -11.80 1.83
N ALA A 86 2.42 -11.18 2.58
CA ALA A 86 2.60 -9.74 2.61
C ALA A 86 3.24 -9.20 1.32
N GLU A 87 4.30 -9.85 0.83
CA GLU A 87 4.94 -9.53 -0.47
C GLU A 87 3.93 -9.67 -1.63
N LEU A 88 3.00 -10.62 -1.50
CA LEU A 88 1.99 -10.94 -2.49
C LEU A 88 0.78 -10.00 -2.47
N ARG A 89 0.35 -9.54 -1.29
CA ARG A 89 -0.65 -8.46 -1.18
C ARG A 89 -0.11 -7.13 -1.68
N LEU A 90 1.18 -6.87 -1.49
CA LEU A 90 1.83 -5.73 -2.13
C LEU A 90 1.86 -5.88 -3.65
N ALA A 91 2.05 -7.09 -4.18
CA ALA A 91 1.90 -7.36 -5.60
C ALA A 91 0.46 -7.15 -6.10
N ASP A 92 -0.58 -7.50 -5.32
CA ASP A 92 -1.98 -7.19 -5.66
C ASP A 92 -2.26 -5.70 -5.74
N VAL A 93 -1.73 -4.92 -4.80
CA VAL A 93 -1.83 -3.44 -4.80
C VAL A 93 -1.06 -2.87 -5.99
N ARG A 94 0.15 -3.38 -6.27
CA ARG A 94 0.93 -3.01 -7.46
C ARG A 94 0.21 -3.39 -8.74
N ALA A 95 -0.49 -4.52 -8.81
CA ALA A 95 -1.21 -4.96 -9.99
C ALA A 95 -2.40 -4.06 -10.39
N LEU A 96 -2.80 -3.12 -9.53
CA LEU A 96 -3.78 -2.09 -9.85
C LEU A 96 -3.16 -0.86 -10.53
N THR A 97 -1.88 -0.60 -10.28
CA THR A 97 -1.17 0.61 -10.78
C THR A 97 -0.13 0.30 -11.85
N ASP A 98 0.55 -0.84 -11.71
CA ASP A 98 1.48 -1.42 -12.67
C ASP A 98 1.38 -2.97 -12.63
N PRO A 99 0.53 -3.55 -13.49
CA PRO A 99 0.36 -5.00 -13.57
C PRO A 99 1.62 -5.76 -14.03
N ALA A 100 2.60 -5.10 -14.65
CA ALA A 100 3.79 -5.77 -15.20
C ALA A 100 4.79 -6.16 -14.09
N SER A 101 5.02 -5.28 -13.11
CA SER A 101 5.92 -5.56 -11.97
C SER A 101 5.36 -6.60 -11.00
N ALA A 102 4.05 -6.82 -10.96
CA ALA A 102 3.42 -7.81 -10.09
C ALA A 102 3.56 -9.26 -10.59
N ILE A 103 3.66 -9.46 -11.92
CA ILE A 103 3.79 -10.79 -12.55
C ILE A 103 4.96 -11.63 -12.01
N PRO A 104 6.21 -11.15 -11.95
CA PRO A 104 7.33 -11.96 -11.46
C PRO A 104 7.16 -12.37 -9.99
N VAL A 105 6.54 -11.51 -9.18
CA VAL A 105 6.25 -11.80 -7.77
C VAL A 105 5.24 -12.95 -7.68
N TYR A 106 4.12 -12.89 -8.42
CA TYR A 106 3.16 -13.99 -8.47
C TYR A 106 3.80 -15.31 -8.91
N LYS A 107 4.66 -15.32 -9.93
CA LYS A 107 5.33 -16.54 -10.41
C LYS A 107 6.20 -17.18 -9.33
N LYS A 108 7.05 -16.40 -8.68
CA LYS A 108 7.93 -16.84 -7.58
C LYS A 108 7.12 -17.51 -6.45
N HIS A 109 6.02 -16.91 -6.02
CA HIS A 109 5.20 -17.45 -4.94
C HIS A 109 4.40 -18.69 -5.35
N ILE A 110 3.90 -18.76 -6.60
CA ILE A 110 3.23 -19.95 -7.13
C ILE A 110 4.18 -21.15 -7.13
N GLU A 111 5.40 -20.96 -7.65
CA GLU A 111 6.40 -22.03 -7.72
C GLU A 111 6.83 -22.51 -6.33
N ALA A 112 7.06 -21.59 -5.40
CA ALA A 112 7.41 -21.92 -4.01
C ALA A 112 6.31 -22.76 -3.32
N ARG A 113 5.04 -22.39 -3.51
CA ARG A 113 3.91 -23.13 -2.93
C ARG A 113 3.69 -24.50 -3.59
N ILE A 114 3.92 -24.62 -4.89
CA ILE A 114 3.89 -25.93 -5.58
C ILE A 114 5.04 -26.83 -5.10
N ALA A 115 6.19 -26.26 -4.75
CA ALA A 115 7.34 -26.97 -4.20
C ALA A 115 7.10 -27.45 -2.76
N ALA A 116 6.38 -26.69 -1.93
CA ALA A 116 6.04 -27.04 -0.54
C ALA A 116 5.14 -28.30 -0.39
N ARG A 117 4.53 -28.76 -1.48
CA ARG A 117 3.82 -30.06 -1.61
C ARG A 117 2.61 -30.30 -0.68
N ASN A 118 2.12 -29.31 0.06
CA ASN A 118 0.92 -29.48 0.89
C ASN A 118 -0.37 -29.18 0.13
N ARG A 119 -1.46 -29.83 0.54
CA ARG A 119 -2.80 -29.60 -0.04
C ARG A 119 -3.28 -28.15 0.08
N ARG A 120 -2.98 -27.50 1.21
CA ARG A 120 -3.31 -26.08 1.44
C ARG A 120 -2.50 -25.16 0.51
N ASP A 121 -1.24 -25.48 0.26
CA ASP A 121 -0.37 -24.71 -0.62
C ASP A 121 -0.79 -24.82 -2.10
N TYR A 122 -1.34 -25.97 -2.52
CA TYR A 122 -1.92 -26.09 -3.87
C TYR A 122 -3.17 -25.24 -4.08
N ALA A 123 -4.05 -25.14 -3.07
CA ALA A 123 -5.23 -24.29 -3.12
C ALA A 123 -4.87 -22.80 -3.22
N GLU A 124 -3.85 -22.37 -2.46
CA GLU A 124 -3.33 -21.01 -2.52
C GLU A 124 -2.60 -20.74 -3.85
N ALA A 125 -1.77 -21.67 -4.35
CA ALA A 125 -1.15 -21.55 -5.68
C ALA A 125 -2.20 -21.38 -6.80
N ALA A 126 -3.28 -22.16 -6.76
CA ALA A 126 -4.38 -22.04 -7.72
C ALA A 126 -5.12 -20.70 -7.60
N ARG A 127 -5.26 -20.16 -6.38
CA ARG A 127 -5.79 -18.80 -6.17
C ARG A 127 -4.92 -17.75 -6.84
N TYR A 128 -3.60 -17.78 -6.62
CA TYR A 128 -2.68 -16.79 -7.21
C TYR A 128 -2.55 -16.90 -8.73
N LEU A 129 -2.73 -18.09 -9.29
CA LEU A 129 -2.84 -18.25 -10.74
C LEU A 129 -4.04 -17.46 -11.33
N GLN A 130 -5.14 -17.30 -10.60
CA GLN A 130 -6.25 -16.44 -11.03
C GLN A 130 -5.86 -14.96 -11.01
N HIS A 131 -5.14 -14.51 -9.98
CA HIS A 131 -4.65 -13.13 -9.88
C HIS A 131 -3.64 -12.81 -11.01
N LEU A 132 -2.70 -13.72 -11.28
CA LEU A 132 -1.76 -13.62 -12.39
C LEU A 132 -2.48 -13.58 -13.75
N LYS A 133 -3.49 -14.44 -13.96
CA LYS A 133 -4.32 -14.42 -15.18
C LYS A 133 -5.03 -13.08 -15.35
N ALA A 134 -5.59 -12.51 -14.28
CA ALA A 134 -6.24 -11.20 -14.31
C ALA A 134 -5.23 -10.06 -14.61
N ALA A 135 -4.02 -10.12 -14.05
CA ALA A 135 -2.96 -9.15 -14.35
C ALA A 135 -2.55 -9.18 -15.84
N TYR A 136 -2.35 -10.37 -16.40
CA TYR A 136 -2.06 -10.53 -17.84
C TYR A 136 -3.22 -10.09 -18.75
N GLN A 137 -4.47 -10.30 -18.32
CA GLN A 137 -5.65 -9.83 -19.07
C GLN A 137 -5.70 -8.29 -19.14
N ARG A 138 -5.38 -7.60 -18.05
CA ARG A 138 -5.31 -6.12 -18.00
C ARG A 138 -4.23 -5.56 -18.91
N LEU A 139 -3.14 -6.31 -19.10
CA LEU A 139 -2.06 -5.96 -20.03
C LEU A 139 -2.35 -6.36 -21.49
N HIS A 140 -3.56 -6.86 -21.79
CA HIS A 140 -3.93 -7.43 -23.09
C HIS A 140 -3.03 -8.60 -23.57
N ARG A 141 -2.26 -9.22 -22.67
CA ARG A 141 -1.31 -10.33 -22.93
C ARG A 141 -1.89 -11.68 -22.53
N LYS A 142 -3.12 -11.95 -22.95
CA LYS A 142 -3.87 -13.17 -22.57
C LYS A 142 -3.20 -14.46 -23.04
N SER A 143 -2.54 -14.46 -24.19
CA SER A 143 -1.84 -15.63 -24.76
C SER A 143 -0.71 -16.13 -23.88
N GLU A 144 0.06 -15.23 -23.28
CA GLU A 144 1.16 -15.58 -22.38
C GLU A 144 0.68 -16.17 -21.06
N ALA A 145 -0.45 -15.71 -20.54
CA ALA A 145 -1.08 -16.33 -19.37
C ALA A 145 -1.49 -17.78 -19.64
N VAL A 146 -2.08 -18.03 -20.81
CA VAL A 146 -2.48 -19.39 -21.21
C VAL A 146 -1.27 -20.29 -21.38
N ALA A 147 -0.21 -19.82 -22.06
CA ALA A 147 1.03 -20.58 -22.23
C ALA A 147 1.68 -20.94 -20.89
N TYR A 148 1.68 -20.00 -19.92
CA TYR A 148 2.21 -20.25 -18.59
C TYR A 148 1.38 -21.28 -17.80
N ILE A 149 0.05 -21.18 -17.84
CA ILE A 149 -0.85 -22.12 -17.16
C ILE A 149 -0.75 -23.53 -17.75
N GLU A 150 -0.72 -23.66 -19.08
CA GLU A 150 -0.56 -24.96 -19.75
C GLU A 150 0.82 -25.57 -19.46
N GLY A 151 1.88 -24.76 -19.46
CA GLY A 151 3.22 -25.21 -19.05
C GLY A 151 3.25 -25.73 -17.61
N LEU A 152 2.58 -25.03 -16.69
CA LEU A 152 2.42 -25.46 -15.30
C LEU A 152 1.63 -26.77 -15.17
N ARG A 153 0.57 -26.93 -15.97
CA ARG A 153 -0.26 -28.15 -15.99
C ARG A 153 0.54 -29.35 -16.50
N ALA A 154 1.31 -29.17 -17.57
CA ALA A 154 2.18 -30.21 -18.13
C ALA A 154 3.31 -30.60 -17.14
N ALA A 155 3.98 -29.62 -16.53
CA ALA A 155 5.06 -29.87 -15.56
C ALA A 155 4.57 -30.56 -14.28
N ASN A 156 3.31 -30.35 -13.89
CA ASN A 156 2.72 -30.92 -12.68
C ASN A 156 1.64 -31.98 -12.95
N ALA A 157 1.66 -32.62 -14.12
CA ALA A 157 0.63 -33.58 -14.55
C ALA A 157 0.41 -34.76 -13.58
N ARG A 158 1.45 -35.13 -12.81
CA ARG A 158 1.38 -36.22 -11.80
C ARG A 158 0.78 -35.78 -10.46
N LYS A 159 0.50 -34.49 -10.26
CA LYS A 159 0.00 -33.92 -9.01
C LYS A 159 -1.51 -33.66 -9.09
N HIS A 160 -2.31 -34.72 -9.00
CA HIS A 160 -3.78 -34.66 -9.12
C HIS A 160 -4.43 -33.62 -8.20
N ASN A 161 -3.96 -33.47 -6.97
CA ASN A 161 -4.47 -32.46 -6.03
C ASN A 161 -4.30 -31.01 -6.53
N LEU A 162 -3.24 -30.70 -7.28
CA LEU A 162 -3.04 -29.37 -7.86
C LEU A 162 -3.95 -29.16 -9.07
N LEU A 163 -4.07 -30.18 -9.92
CA LEU A 163 -4.95 -30.15 -11.09
C LEU A 163 -6.42 -29.96 -10.69
N ASP A 164 -6.86 -30.62 -9.62
CA ASP A 164 -8.21 -30.46 -9.07
C ASP A 164 -8.48 -29.03 -8.59
N GLU A 165 -7.53 -28.42 -7.88
CA GLU A 165 -7.66 -27.04 -7.40
C GLU A 165 -7.64 -26.02 -8.55
N MET A 166 -6.88 -26.29 -9.63
CA MET A 166 -6.91 -25.47 -10.85
C MET A 166 -8.24 -25.62 -11.60
N ALA A 167 -8.73 -26.85 -11.76
CA ALA A 167 -9.98 -27.15 -12.46
C ALA A 167 -11.19 -26.48 -11.78
N LYS A 168 -11.27 -26.53 -10.44
CA LYS A 168 -12.30 -25.84 -9.64
C LYS A 168 -12.37 -24.33 -9.90
N ARG A 169 -11.25 -23.75 -10.32
CA ARG A 169 -11.06 -22.30 -10.50
C ARG A 169 -11.14 -21.85 -11.96
N GLY A 170 -11.45 -22.76 -12.89
CA GLY A 170 -11.56 -22.47 -14.33
C GLY A 170 -10.22 -22.07 -14.97
N LEU A 171 -9.12 -22.63 -14.46
CA LEU A 171 -7.76 -22.44 -14.95
C LEU A 171 -7.32 -23.58 -15.86
#